data_AF-A0A2G6FPG2-F1
#
_entry.id   AF-A0A2G6FPG2-F1
#
_cell.length_a   1.000
_cell.length_b   1.000
_cell.length_c   1.000
_cell.angle_alpha   90.00
_cell.angle_beta   90.00
_cell.angle_gamma   90.00
#
_symmetry.space_group_name_H-M   'P 1'
#
loop_
_entity.id
_entity.type
_entity.pdbx_description
1 polymer ?
#
loop_
_entity_poly.entity_id
_entity_poly.type
_entity_poly.pdbx_seq_one_letter_code
_entity_poly.pdbx_strand_id
1 'polypeptide(L)' 'MNSSLPQRVFTFYRDGFRRMTVGRTLWKIIFIKIFIMFAVLKLFFFPDYLQTNFETDEQRADHVINQLTESVNQN' A
#
# COMPACT_ATOMS: atom_id res chain seq x y z
N MET A 1 -2.64 -39.47 -14.19
CA MET A 1 -1.47 -38.62 -14.52
C MET A 1 -1.89 -37.63 -15.60
N ASN A 2 -2.29 -36.42 -15.21
CA ASN A 2 -2.49 -35.29 -16.12
C ASN A 2 -2.12 -34.04 -15.31
N SER A 3 -0.83 -33.76 -15.17
CA SER A 3 -0.42 -32.45 -14.70
C SER A 3 -0.82 -31.47 -15.79
N SER A 4 -1.90 -30.73 -15.54
CA SER A 4 -2.34 -29.69 -16.45
C SER A 4 -1.18 -28.71 -16.65
N LEU A 5 -0.99 -28.24 -17.89
CA LEU A 5 0.07 -27.27 -18.23
C LEU A 5 0.22 -26.13 -17.20
N PRO A 6 -0.86 -25.55 -16.62
CA PRO A 6 -0.76 -24.54 -15.57
C PRO A 6 0.00 -25.01 -14.31
N GLN A 7 -0.24 -26.25 -13.86
CA GLN A 7 0.38 -26.80 -12.65
C GLN A 7 1.89 -26.97 -12.82
N ARG A 8 2.31 -27.33 -14.03
CA ARG A 8 3.73 -27.50 -14.37
C ARG A 8 4.45 -26.15 -14.46
N VAL A 9 3.81 -25.14 -15.06
CA VAL A 9 4.32 -23.77 -15.12
C VAL A 9 4.44 -23.16 -13.72
N PHE A 10 3.42 -23.33 -12.87
CA PHE A 10 3.47 -22.87 -11.48
C PHE A 10 4.62 -23.52 -10.69
N THR A 11 4.77 -24.84 -10.80
CA THR A 11 5.82 -25.58 -10.09
C THR A 11 7.20 -25.14 -10.57
N PHE A 12 7.40 -24.93 -11.87
CA PHE A 12 8.65 -24.44 -12.43
C PHE A 12 9.03 -23.04 -11.90
N TYR A 13 8.08 -22.09 -11.92
CA TYR A 13 8.31 -20.74 -11.40
C TYR A 13 8.60 -20.74 -9.90
N ARG A 14 7.81 -21.50 -9.13
CA ARG A 14 7.99 -21.64 -7.67
C ARG A 14 9.34 -22.26 -7.34
N ASP A 15 9.71 -23.34 -8.02
CA ASP A 15 10.94 -24.08 -7.75
C ASP A 15 12.18 -23.30 -8.23
N GLY A 16 12.09 -22.60 -9.37
CA GLY A 16 13.12 -21.68 -9.87
C GLY A 16 13.33 -20.52 -8.90
N PHE A 17 12.25 -19.86 -8.47
CA PHE A 17 12.31 -18.77 -7.49
C PHE A 17 12.89 -19.22 -6.15
N ARG A 18 12.53 -20.42 -5.67
CA ARG A 18 13.06 -20.97 -4.42
C ARG A 18 14.54 -21.35 -4.50
N ARG A 19 15.01 -21.81 -5.66
CA ARG A 19 16.43 -22.15 -5.88
C ARG A 19 17.31 -20.92 -6.11
N MET A 20 16.73 -19.77 -6.49
CA MET A 20 17.48 -18.52 -6.67
C MET A 20 17.84 -17.87 -5.33
N THR A 21 19.12 -17.81 -5.01
CA THR A 21 19.66 -17.01 -3.89
C THR A 21 19.63 -15.51 -4.20
N VAL A 22 20.12 -15.12 -5.38
CA VAL A 22 20.16 -13.70 -5.81
C VAL A 22 18.75 -13.12 -5.96
N GLY A 23 17.84 -13.85 -6.61
CA GLY A 23 16.45 -13.39 -6.81
C GLY A 23 15.68 -13.16 -5.51
N ARG A 24 15.86 -14.04 -4.52
CA ARG A 24 15.27 -13.85 -3.18
C ARG A 24 15.85 -12.63 -2.47
N THR A 25 17.14 -12.39 -2.58
CA THR A 25 17.78 -11.19 -2.02
C THR A 25 17.26 -9.92 -2.67
N LEU A 26 17.14 -9.89 -4.01
CA LEU A 26 16.58 -8.76 -4.74
C LEU A 26 15.12 -8.49 -4.36
N TRP A 27 14.30 -9.54 -4.22
CA TRP A 27 12.91 -9.39 -3.78
C TRP A 27 12.80 -8.81 -2.37
N LYS A 28 13.69 -9.21 -1.45
CA LYS A 28 13.78 -8.57 -0.12
C LYS A 28 14.12 -7.09 -0.23
N ILE A 29 15.08 -6.73 -1.08
CA ILE A 29 15.44 -5.33 -1.31
C ILE A 29 14.25 -4.53 -1.86
N ILE A 30 13.51 -5.10 -2.82
CA ILE A 30 12.30 -4.47 -3.38
C ILE A 30 11.25 -4.26 -2.29
N PHE A 31 10.97 -5.27 -1.46
CA PHE A 31 10.04 -5.13 -0.33
C PHE A 31 10.45 -4.03 0.64
N ILE A 32 11.74 -3.99 1.03
CA ILE A 32 12.28 -2.96 1.90
C ILE A 32 12.10 -1.58 1.26
N LYS A 33 12.43 -1.46 -0.03
CA LYS A 33 12.31 -0.19 -0.76
C LYS A 33 10.86 0.28 -0.84
N ILE A 34 9.92 -0.61 -1.14
CA ILE A 34 8.48 -0.30 -1.15
C ILE A 34 8.02 0.13 0.24
N PHE A 35 8.42 -0.58 1.29
CA PHE A 35 8.08 -0.23 2.66
C PHE A 35 8.62 1.15 3.06
N ILE A 36 9.88 1.45 2.75
CA ILE A 36 10.50 2.76 3.02
C ILE A 36 9.80 3.84 2.21
N MET A 37 9.56 3.63 0.91
CA MET A 37 8.85 4.60 0.08
C MET A 37 7.43 4.85 0.60
N PHE A 38 6.72 3.80 1.01
CA PHE A 38 5.40 3.94 1.63
C PHE A 38 5.46 4.69 2.96
N ALA A 39 6.43 4.39 3.82
CA ALA A 39 6.59 5.08 5.10
C ALA A 39 6.94 6.57 4.93
N VAL A 40 7.82 6.90 3.98
CA VAL A 40 8.16 8.29 3.64
C VAL A 40 6.95 9.00 3.05
N LEU A 41 6.27 8.42 2.05
CA LEU A 41 5.06 9.03 1.49
C LEU A 41 4.00 9.21 2.58
N LYS A 42 3.79 8.21 3.44
CA LYS A 42 2.85 8.31 4.57
C LYS A 42 3.25 9.42 5.54
N LEU A 43 4.50 9.50 5.96
CA LEU A 43 4.95 10.49 6.95
C LEU A 43 4.99 11.92 6.38
N PHE A 44 5.36 12.09 5.10
CA PHE A 44 5.48 13.41 4.47
C PHE A 44 4.19 13.91 3.79
N PHE A 45 3.37 13.02 3.21
CA PHE A 45 2.10 13.37 2.57
C PHE A 45 0.90 13.21 3.50
N PHE A 46 1.03 12.43 4.58
CA PHE A 46 0.00 12.28 5.62
C PHE A 46 0.57 12.49 7.04
N PRO A 47 1.37 13.54 7.31
CA PRO A 47 1.73 13.87 8.69
C PRO A 47 0.45 14.25 9.43
N ASP A 48 0.10 13.54 10.50
CA ASP A 48 -0.99 13.78 11.47
C ASP A 48 -1.98 14.92 11.13
N TYR A 49 -2.60 14.83 9.95
CA TYR A 49 -3.42 15.90 9.38
C TYR A 49 -4.69 16.13 10.21
N LEU A 50 -4.92 15.20 11.13
CA LEU A 50 -6.13 15.02 11.88
C LEU A 50 -5.95 15.18 13.40
N GLN A 51 -4.73 15.16 13.94
CA GLN A 51 -4.49 15.27 15.38
C GLN A 51 -3.99 16.65 15.84
N THR A 52 -3.50 17.50 14.94
CA THR A 52 -2.86 18.77 15.34
C THR A 52 -3.79 19.98 15.41
N ASN A 53 -5.07 19.85 15.03
CA ASN A 53 -6.01 20.98 15.03
C ASN A 53 -7.38 20.71 15.71
N PHE A 54 -7.67 19.48 16.15
CA PHE A 54 -8.99 19.15 16.74
C PHE A 54 -8.85 18.15 17.89
N GLU A 55 -9.45 18.48 19.04
CA GLU A 55 -9.39 17.70 20.27
C GLU A 55 -10.26 16.43 20.24
N THR A 56 -11.19 16.30 19.29
CA THR A 56 -12.11 15.16 19.15
C THR A 56 -12.30 14.72 17.70
N ASP A 57 -12.37 13.40 17.48
CA ASP A 57 -12.50 12.79 16.15
C ASP A 57 -13.83 13.15 15.44
N GLU A 58 -14.89 13.47 16.19
CA GLU A 58 -16.21 13.89 15.68
C GLU A 58 -16.17 15.27 14.99
N GLN A 59 -15.60 16.29 15.63
CA GLN A 59 -15.55 17.66 15.07
C GLN A 59 -14.79 17.72 13.73
N ARG A 60 -13.82 16.83 13.59
CA ARG A 60 -12.97 16.72 12.41
C ARG A 60 -13.69 16.07 11.23
N ALA A 61 -14.54 15.07 11.51
CA ALA A 61 -15.38 14.45 10.50
C ALA A 61 -16.40 15.47 9.96
N ASP A 62 -17.03 16.24 10.84
CA ASP A 62 -18.01 17.27 10.45
C ASP A 62 -17.40 18.39 9.60
N HIS A 63 -16.17 18.83 9.90
CA HIS A 63 -15.50 19.86 9.10
C HIS A 63 -15.17 19.39 7.66
N VAL A 64 -14.70 18.14 7.51
CA VAL A 64 -14.40 17.56 6.20
C VAL A 64 -15.68 17.34 5.38
N ILE A 65 -16.75 16.88 6.02
CA ILE A 65 -18.06 16.68 5.36
C ILE A 65 -18.61 18.01 4.86
N ASN A 66 -18.52 19.07 5.65
CA ASN A 66 -18.98 20.41 5.23
C ASN A 66 -18.20 20.93 4.01
N GLN A 67 -16.86 20.82 4.00
CA GLN A 67 -16.04 21.24 2.84
C GLN A 67 -16.33 20.45 1.56
N LEU A 68 -16.55 19.13 1.68
CA LEU A 68 -16.90 18.27 0.54
C LEU A 68 -18.34 18.53 0.03
N THR A 69 -19.24 19.01 0.89
CA THR A 69 -20.63 19.28 0.56
C THR A 69 -20.84 20.71 0.02
N GLU A 70 -20.07 21.70 0.49
CA GLU A 70 -20.08 23.07 -0.06
C GLU A 70 -19.58 23.12 -1.50
N SER A 71 -18.53 22.35 -1.83
CA SER A 71 -17.99 22.28 -3.20
C SER A 71 -18.95 21.63 -4.21
N VAL A 72 -19.95 20.87 -3.75
CA VAL A 72 -21.01 20.29 -4.57
C VAL A 72 -22.19 21.25 -4.77
N ASN A 73 -22.47 22.14 -3.80
CA ASN A 73 -23.59 23.10 -3.89
C ASN A 73 -23.26 24.39 -4.66
N GLN A 74 -22.02 24.56 -5.13
CA GLN A 74 -21.55 25.76 -5.85
C GLN A 74 -21.43 25.54 -7.39
N ASN A 75 -21.92 24.41 -7.92
CA ASN A 75 -22.04 24.12 -9.36
C ASN A 75 -23.50 23.88 -9.73
#